data_AF-A0A1X2EJW7-F1
#
_entry.id   AF-A0A1X2EJW7-F1
#
_cell.length_a   1.000
_cell.length_b   1.000
_cell.length_c   1.000
_cell.angle_alpha   90.00
_cell.angle_beta   90.00
_cell.angle_gamma   90.00
#
_symmetry.space_group_name_H-M   'P 1'
#
loop_
_entity.id
_entity.type
_entity.pdbx_description
1 polymer ?
#
loop_
_entity_poly.entity_id
_entity_poly.type
_entity_poly.pdbx_seq_one_letter_code
_entity_poly.pdbx_strand_id
1 'polypeptide(L)'
;MRDRETIDSELRLIALQRQSAGGALGGQLSSQRVDELLDERLGHRAGPAETKVLSRPSRDVKPRVRNSALRRLAPRALLPLSLLAVGATLLTMFFGRHSQPSAEPAEAAPPPSVSQGEPPAPQSQSPPVDLTDRVFFAVLKQDGVPIPSNEYVTTQAHAVCDFLARQPDLAAAVRFVQQSTVWDADQSAHFAAGAVVSYCPQYETATAPMRPGLENTLSDLQAIQRDMQGIQGDLQGIRDHLPALPGD
;
A
#
# COMPACT_ATOMS: atom_id res chain seq x y z
N MET A 1 -14.45 23.47 39.03
CA MET A 1 -13.07 23.43 38.48
C MET A 1 -12.33 22.40 39.30
N ARG A 2 -11.96 21.25 38.71
CA ARG A 2 -11.26 20.19 39.45
C ARG A 2 -9.77 20.53 39.54
N ASP A 3 -9.17 20.31 40.70
CA ASP A 3 -7.76 20.59 40.91
C ASP A 3 -6.89 19.67 40.04
N ARG A 4 -5.85 20.25 39.46
CA ARG A 4 -4.89 19.56 38.56
C ARG A 4 -4.31 18.30 39.18
N GLU A 5 -4.08 18.31 40.50
CA GLU A 5 -3.56 17.19 41.28
C GLU A 5 -4.55 16.00 41.37
N THR A 6 -5.86 16.28 41.33
CA THR A 6 -6.88 15.22 41.33
C THR A 6 -6.89 14.47 39.99
N ILE A 7 -6.71 15.20 38.89
CA ILE A 7 -6.66 14.60 37.55
C ILE A 7 -5.41 13.73 37.41
N ASP A 8 -4.26 14.21 37.90
CA ASP A 8 -3.00 13.46 37.77
C ASP A 8 -2.99 12.18 38.62
N SER A 9 -3.57 12.23 39.83
CA SER A 9 -3.73 11.05 40.68
C SER A 9 -4.70 10.00 40.10
N GLU A 10 -5.80 10.43 39.48
CA GLU A 10 -6.71 9.52 38.78
C GLU A 10 -6.06 8.89 37.54
N LEU A 11 -5.31 9.67 36.75
CA LEU A 11 -4.57 9.16 35.59
C LEU A 11 -3.52 8.12 35.99
N ARG A 12 -2.79 8.36 37.09
CA ARG A 12 -1.78 7.44 37.61
C ARG A 12 -2.41 6.12 38.09
N LEU A 13 -3.59 6.20 38.71
CA LEU A 13 -4.34 5.02 39.14
C LEU A 13 -4.81 4.18 37.94
N ILE A 14 -5.33 4.82 36.88
CA ILE A 14 -5.75 4.15 35.65
C ILE A 14 -4.55 3.49 34.93
N ALA A 15 -3.39 4.15 34.91
CA ALA A 15 -2.17 3.61 34.31
C ALA A 15 -1.70 2.33 35.03
N LEU A 16 -1.71 2.33 36.36
CA LEU A 16 -1.36 1.16 37.17
C LEU A 16 -2.35 0.02 36.95
N GLN A 17 -3.65 0.31 36.88
CA GLN A 17 -4.68 -0.69 36.64
C GLN A 17 -4.52 -1.38 35.27
N ARG A 18 -4.13 -0.62 34.23
CA ARG A 18 -3.84 -1.18 32.90
C ARG A 18 -2.57 -2.03 32.87
N GLN A 19 -1.54 -1.66 33.64
CA GLN A 19 -0.33 -2.48 33.76
C GLN A 19 -0.61 -3.80 34.48
N SER A 20 -1.43 -3.80 35.54
CA SER A 20 -1.84 -5.03 36.22
C SER A 20 -2.74 -5.92 35.36
N ALA A 21 -3.61 -5.33 34.53
CA ALA A 21 -4.49 -6.07 33.63
C ALA A 21 -3.77 -6.60 32.38
N GLY A 22 -2.75 -5.88 31.89
CA GLY A 22 -1.96 -6.26 30.71
C GLY A 22 -0.91 -7.34 30.98
N GLY A 23 -0.45 -7.48 32.23
CA GLY A 23 0.62 -8.43 32.58
C GLY A 23 0.20 -9.89 32.72
N ALA A 24 -1.09 -10.19 32.94
CA ALA A 24 -1.54 -11.54 33.30
C ALA A 24 -2.35 -12.29 32.22
N LEU A 25 -2.74 -11.65 31.11
CA LEU A 25 -3.56 -12.30 30.07
C LEU A 25 -3.13 -12.00 28.62
N GLY A 26 -2.04 -11.25 28.41
CA GLY A 26 -1.74 -10.63 27.11
C GLY A 26 -1.05 -11.49 26.04
N GLY A 27 -0.78 -12.78 26.27
CA GLY A 27 0.10 -13.53 25.35
C GLY A 27 -0.37 -14.90 24.87
N GLN A 28 -1.22 -15.62 25.62
CA GLN A 28 -1.50 -17.04 25.31
C GLN A 28 -2.98 -17.41 25.19
N LEU A 29 -3.90 -16.56 25.67
CA LEU A 29 -5.34 -16.90 25.67
C LEU A 29 -6.09 -16.45 24.42
N SER A 30 -5.47 -15.61 23.57
CA SER A 30 -6.12 -15.11 22.34
C SER A 30 -5.91 -16.01 21.13
N SER A 31 -4.78 -16.71 21.02
CA SER A 31 -4.53 -17.58 19.86
C SER A 31 -5.42 -18.82 19.86
N GLN A 32 -5.57 -19.50 21.00
CA GLN A 32 -6.46 -20.67 21.11
C GLN A 32 -7.93 -20.33 20.86
N ARG A 33 -8.39 -19.17 21.33
CA ARG A 33 -9.78 -18.74 21.13
C ARG A 33 -10.05 -18.31 19.70
N VAL A 34 -9.05 -17.74 19.01
CA VAL A 34 -9.16 -17.39 17.59
C VAL A 34 -9.11 -18.65 16.73
N ASP A 35 -8.27 -19.64 17.07
CA ASP A 35 -8.25 -20.95 16.41
C ASP A 35 -9.57 -21.71 16.58
N GLU A 36 -10.17 -21.69 17.78
CA GLU A 36 -11.45 -22.34 18.04
C GLU A 36 -12.61 -21.70 17.25
N LEU A 37 -12.59 -20.36 17.09
CA LEU A 37 -13.57 -19.63 16.27
C LEU A 37 -13.35 -19.80 14.76
N LEU A 38 -12.11 -20.06 14.33
CA LEU A 38 -11.78 -20.40 12.94
C LEU A 38 -12.24 -21.83 12.60
N ASP A 39 -12.08 -22.78 13.52
CA ASP A 39 -12.56 -24.16 13.34
C ASP A 39 -14.09 -24.24 13.27
N GLU A 40 -14.80 -23.41 14.05
CA GLU A 40 -16.26 -23.30 13.99
C GLU A 40 -16.76 -22.67 12.66
N ARG A 41 -16.00 -21.72 12.10
CA ARG A 41 -16.32 -21.06 10.81
C ARG A 41 -15.90 -21.87 9.58
N LEU A 42 -14.93 -22.77 9.69
CA LEU A 42 -14.45 -23.65 8.60
C LEU A 42 -15.31 -24.90 8.40
N GLY A 43 -16.45 -25.00 9.09
CA GLY A 43 -17.55 -25.86 8.64
C GLY A 43 -17.33 -27.35 8.85
N HIS A 44 -16.56 -27.79 9.85
CA HIS A 44 -16.64 -29.17 10.34
C HIS A 44 -17.84 -29.37 11.27
N ARG A 45 -19.03 -29.02 10.78
CA ARG A 45 -20.31 -29.47 11.33
C ARG A 45 -20.62 -30.84 10.74
N ALA A 46 -20.03 -31.89 11.30
CA ALA A 46 -20.72 -33.17 11.32
C ALA A 46 -21.78 -33.06 12.43
N GLY A 47 -23.04 -32.91 12.02
CA GLY A 47 -24.18 -32.75 12.92
C GLY A 47 -24.43 -33.94 13.85
N PRO A 48 -25.34 -33.77 14.83
CA PRO A 48 -25.46 -34.60 16.02
C PRO A 48 -26.28 -35.87 15.76
N ALA A 49 -26.01 -36.92 16.52
CA ALA A 49 -26.96 -38.01 16.75
C ALA A 49 -27.11 -38.26 18.25
N GLU A 50 -28.38 -38.38 18.64
CA GLU A 50 -28.94 -38.60 19.96
C GLU A 50 -28.32 -39.75 20.79
N THR A 51 -28.27 -39.49 22.10
CA THR A 51 -28.41 -40.42 23.25
C THR A 51 -28.03 -41.90 23.08
N LYS A 52 -26.99 -42.32 23.82
CA LYS A 52 -27.15 -43.41 24.80
C LYS A 52 -26.07 -43.35 25.89
N VAL A 53 -26.51 -43.25 27.13
CA VAL A 53 -25.73 -43.48 28.35
C VAL A 53 -25.27 -44.94 28.37
N LEU A 54 -23.95 -45.20 28.51
CA LEU A 54 -23.36 -46.11 29.51
C LEU A 54 -21.82 -46.24 29.33
N SER A 55 -21.10 -45.96 30.43
CA SER A 55 -19.96 -46.70 31.00
C SER A 55 -18.59 -46.86 30.29
N ARG A 56 -17.59 -46.35 31.04
CA ARG A 56 -16.22 -46.86 31.33
C ARG A 56 -15.02 -46.53 30.39
N PRO A 57 -13.80 -46.39 30.97
CA PRO A 57 -12.66 -45.70 30.36
C PRO A 57 -11.57 -46.64 29.80
N SER A 58 -10.57 -45.99 29.19
CA SER A 58 -9.20 -46.47 28.92
C SER A 58 -8.97 -47.16 27.57
N ARG A 59 -8.21 -46.51 26.69
CA ARG A 59 -6.86 -46.97 26.29
C ARG A 59 -6.22 -46.06 25.24
N ASP A 60 -4.93 -45.88 25.46
CA ASP A 60 -3.93 -45.25 24.61
C ASP A 60 -4.01 -45.66 23.14
N VAL A 61 -3.90 -44.67 22.25
CA VAL A 61 -3.52 -44.88 20.85
C VAL A 61 -2.41 -43.90 20.49
N LYS A 62 -1.22 -44.46 20.22
CA LYS A 62 -0.01 -43.75 19.81
C LYS A 62 -0.19 -43.03 18.46
N PRO A 63 0.46 -41.87 18.23
CA PRO A 63 0.45 -41.22 16.92
C PRO A 63 1.36 -41.94 15.92
N ARG A 64 0.80 -42.29 14.77
CA ARG A 64 1.50 -42.95 13.65
C ARG A 64 2.09 -41.88 12.73
N VAL A 65 3.42 -41.72 12.79
CA VAL A 65 4.21 -40.97 11.82
C VAL A 65 4.03 -41.58 10.43
N ARG A 66 3.71 -40.76 9.42
CA ARG A 66 3.86 -41.16 8.02
C ARG A 66 4.38 -40.00 7.17
N ASN A 67 5.68 -40.06 6.91
CA ASN A 67 6.32 -39.37 5.81
C ASN A 67 5.83 -39.99 4.49
N SER A 68 5.46 -39.18 3.52
CA SER A 68 5.60 -39.53 2.11
C SER A 68 5.68 -38.27 1.27
N ALA A 69 6.89 -38.01 0.79
CA ALA A 69 7.20 -37.12 -0.31
C ALA A 69 6.38 -37.49 -1.55
N LEU A 70 5.92 -36.48 -2.29
CA LEU A 70 5.70 -36.58 -3.73
C LEU A 70 5.78 -35.18 -4.36
N ARG A 71 6.97 -34.92 -4.91
CA ARG A 71 7.24 -33.93 -5.95
C ARG A 71 6.31 -34.18 -7.14
N ARG A 72 5.59 -33.17 -7.63
CA ARG A 72 5.19 -32.94 -9.05
C ARG A 72 4.94 -31.44 -9.23
N LEU A 73 5.89 -30.67 -9.76
CA LEU A 73 5.99 -30.25 -11.17
C LEU A 73 4.76 -29.48 -11.66
N ALA A 74 4.93 -28.16 -11.71
CA ALA A 74 4.09 -27.20 -12.41
C ALA A 74 4.16 -27.35 -13.93
N PRO A 75 3.15 -26.86 -14.67
CA PRO A 75 3.34 -26.28 -15.98
C PRO A 75 3.23 -24.76 -15.91
N ARG A 76 4.37 -24.08 -16.16
CA ARG A 76 4.45 -22.71 -16.68
C ARG A 76 4.09 -22.74 -18.17
N ALA A 77 2.99 -22.10 -18.57
CA ALA A 77 2.63 -21.69 -19.94
C ALA A 77 1.27 -20.97 -19.82
N LEU A 78 0.94 -19.81 -20.39
CA LEU A 78 1.51 -19.01 -21.47
C LEU A 78 1.34 -17.52 -21.12
N LEU A 79 2.40 -16.73 -21.31
CA LEU A 79 2.33 -15.27 -21.40
C LEU A 79 1.84 -14.89 -22.81
N PRO A 80 0.71 -14.15 -22.97
CA PRO A 80 0.34 -13.62 -24.28
C PRO A 80 1.30 -12.50 -24.68
N LEU A 81 2.01 -12.76 -25.77
CA LEU A 81 3.05 -11.97 -26.42
C LEU A 81 2.41 -10.80 -27.21
N SER A 82 1.60 -9.95 -26.58
CA SER A 82 0.81 -8.91 -27.28
C SER A 82 0.97 -7.48 -26.75
N LEU A 83 1.87 -7.21 -25.80
CA LEU A 83 2.04 -5.87 -25.21
C LEU A 83 3.11 -4.98 -25.88
N LEU A 84 3.85 -5.49 -26.86
CA LEU A 84 4.95 -4.75 -27.51
C LEU A 84 4.53 -3.84 -28.68
N ALA A 85 3.25 -3.73 -29.03
CA ALA A 85 2.79 -2.92 -30.16
C ALA A 85 2.09 -1.59 -29.79
N VAL A 86 1.73 -1.37 -28.52
CA VAL A 86 1.01 -0.14 -28.10
C VAL A 86 1.94 0.96 -27.58
N GLY A 87 3.18 0.62 -27.21
CA GLY A 87 4.14 1.59 -26.64
C GLY A 87 4.69 2.63 -27.65
N ALA A 88 4.68 2.33 -28.95
CA ALA A 88 5.38 3.15 -29.95
C ALA A 88 4.56 4.35 -30.49
N THR A 89 3.24 4.39 -30.29
CA THR A 89 2.38 5.47 -30.82
C THR A 89 2.13 6.60 -29.83
N LEU A 90 2.33 6.38 -28.52
CA LEU A 90 2.11 7.42 -27.50
C LEU A 90 3.28 8.42 -27.38
N LEU A 91 4.49 8.04 -27.78
CA LEU A 91 5.68 8.91 -27.71
C LEU A 91 5.71 10.02 -28.77
N THR A 92 4.97 9.89 -29.88
CA THR A 92 4.96 10.91 -30.94
C THR A 92 3.92 12.02 -30.72
N MET A 93 2.88 11.79 -29.93
CA MET A 93 1.88 12.82 -29.62
C MET A 93 2.30 13.78 -28.49
N PHE A 94 3.27 13.41 -27.65
CA PHE A 94 3.69 14.25 -26.51
C PHE A 94 4.79 15.26 -26.84
N PHE A 95 5.61 15.02 -27.87
CA PHE A 95 6.67 15.95 -28.30
C PHE A 95 6.22 16.98 -29.36
N GLY A 96 5.05 16.79 -30.00
CA GLY A 96 4.55 17.68 -31.05
C GLY A 96 3.72 18.89 -30.58
N ARG A 97 3.37 18.98 -29.28
CA ARG A 97 2.51 20.06 -28.74
C ARG A 97 3.28 21.22 -28.11
N HIS A 98 4.62 21.21 -28.13
CA HIS A 98 5.43 22.29 -27.55
C HIS A 98 5.94 23.34 -28.55
N SER A 99 5.38 23.41 -29.75
CA SER A 99 5.69 24.47 -30.70
C SER A 99 4.45 25.33 -30.96
N GLN A 100 4.24 26.36 -30.13
CA GLN A 100 3.41 27.49 -30.55
C GLN A 100 4.34 28.64 -30.98
N PRO A 101 4.36 29.00 -32.27
CA PRO A 101 5.17 30.10 -32.77
C PRO A 101 4.61 31.44 -32.29
N SER A 102 5.52 32.28 -31.83
CA SER A 102 5.28 33.67 -31.42
C SER A 102 4.77 34.46 -32.62
N ALA A 103 3.52 34.90 -32.58
CA ALA A 103 2.98 35.87 -33.53
C ALA A 103 3.35 37.27 -33.05
N GLU A 104 4.26 37.89 -33.79
CA GLU A 104 4.65 39.30 -33.74
C GLU A 104 3.49 40.20 -34.23
N PRO A 105 3.23 41.33 -33.54
CA PRO A 105 2.58 42.47 -34.18
C PRO A 105 3.51 43.68 -34.26
N ALA A 106 3.81 44.02 -35.52
CA ALA A 106 4.19 45.29 -36.11
C ALA A 106 4.31 46.54 -35.21
N GLU A 107 5.48 47.16 -35.33
CA GLU A 107 5.84 48.51 -34.92
C GLU A 107 5.06 49.58 -35.72
N ALA A 108 4.37 50.50 -35.02
CA ALA A 108 3.97 51.81 -35.54
C ALA A 108 3.79 52.83 -34.39
N ALA A 109 4.68 53.82 -34.35
CA ALA A 109 4.74 55.16 -33.72
C ALA A 109 3.74 55.65 -32.62
N PRO A 110 4.19 56.53 -31.67
CA PRO A 110 3.35 57.21 -30.63
C PRO A 110 2.67 58.50 -31.19
N PRO A 111 1.80 59.30 -30.49
CA PRO A 111 1.50 59.48 -29.03
C PRO A 111 -0.04 59.71 -28.75
N PRO A 112 -0.56 60.44 -27.72
CA PRO A 112 -0.07 60.85 -26.39
C PRO A 112 -0.97 60.36 -25.21
N SER A 113 -0.46 60.60 -23.99
CA SER A 113 -1.04 60.36 -22.67
C SER A 113 -2.56 60.55 -22.55
N VAL A 114 -3.24 59.52 -22.05
CA VAL A 114 -4.54 59.65 -21.36
C VAL A 114 -4.52 58.73 -20.13
N SER A 115 -4.52 59.38 -18.97
CA SER A 115 -4.92 58.91 -17.63
C SER A 115 -4.69 57.43 -17.29
N GLN A 116 -3.67 57.17 -16.46
CA GLN A 116 -3.56 55.95 -15.67
C GLN A 116 -4.78 55.81 -14.75
N GLY A 117 -5.79 55.07 -15.23
CA GLY A 117 -6.74 54.39 -14.35
C GLY A 117 -5.99 53.24 -13.67
N GLU A 118 -6.14 53.18 -12.35
CA GLU A 118 -5.56 52.17 -11.47
C GLU A 118 -5.74 50.75 -12.05
N PRO A 119 -4.67 49.95 -12.17
CA PRO A 119 -4.80 48.58 -12.65
C PRO A 119 -5.69 47.79 -11.68
N PRO A 120 -6.69 47.02 -12.16
CA PRO A 120 -7.42 46.11 -11.29
C PRO A 120 -6.38 45.15 -10.68
N ALA A 121 -6.34 45.11 -9.35
CA ALA A 121 -5.47 44.22 -8.61
C ALA A 121 -5.54 42.81 -9.21
N PRO A 122 -4.40 42.09 -9.36
CA PRO A 122 -4.42 40.72 -9.82
C PRO A 122 -5.37 39.95 -8.91
N GLN A 123 -6.48 39.45 -9.49
CA GLN A 123 -7.38 38.55 -8.79
C GLN A 123 -6.51 37.43 -8.26
N SER A 124 -6.41 37.34 -6.94
CA SER A 124 -5.74 36.25 -6.26
C SER A 124 -6.44 34.97 -6.70
N GLN A 125 -5.84 34.28 -7.67
CA GLN A 125 -6.27 32.94 -8.04
C GLN A 125 -6.22 32.13 -6.74
N SER A 126 -7.37 31.62 -6.32
CA SER A 126 -7.45 30.66 -5.22
C SER A 126 -6.36 29.62 -5.42
N PRO A 127 -5.62 29.23 -4.37
CA PRO A 127 -4.46 28.37 -4.50
C PRO A 127 -4.83 27.06 -5.22
N PRO A 128 -3.86 26.34 -5.81
CA PRO A 128 -4.05 25.11 -6.59
C PRO A 128 -4.70 23.92 -5.83
N VAL A 129 -5.27 24.15 -4.65
CA VAL A 129 -6.02 23.21 -3.81
C VAL A 129 -7.05 22.43 -4.63
N ASP A 130 -7.77 23.09 -5.53
CA ASP A 130 -8.78 22.41 -6.36
C ASP A 130 -8.18 21.43 -7.40
N LEU A 131 -6.93 21.64 -7.85
CA LEU A 131 -6.26 20.69 -8.74
C LEU A 131 -5.78 19.47 -7.96
N THR A 132 -5.15 19.69 -6.79
CA THR A 132 -4.72 18.61 -5.88
C THR A 132 -5.90 17.73 -5.49
N ASP A 133 -7.02 18.34 -5.08
CA ASP A 133 -8.24 17.64 -4.70
C ASP A 133 -8.79 16.82 -5.87
N ARG A 134 -8.84 17.39 -7.08
CA ARG A 134 -9.31 16.67 -8.28
C ARG A 134 -8.44 15.47 -8.62
N VAL A 135 -7.12 15.61 -8.57
CA VAL A 135 -6.18 14.51 -8.84
C VAL A 135 -6.30 13.45 -7.76
N PHE A 136 -6.33 13.86 -6.50
CA PHE A 136 -6.48 12.95 -5.37
C PHE A 136 -7.77 12.13 -5.46
N PHE A 137 -8.92 12.78 -5.70
CA PHE A 137 -10.19 12.08 -5.86
C PHE A 137 -10.23 11.17 -7.09
N ALA A 138 -9.55 11.55 -8.18
CA ALA A 138 -9.44 10.69 -9.36
C ALA A 138 -8.68 9.40 -9.05
N VAL A 139 -7.57 9.50 -8.32
CA VAL A 139 -6.78 8.34 -7.87
C VAL A 139 -7.60 7.47 -6.92
N LEU A 140 -8.28 8.05 -5.92
CA LEU A 140 -9.13 7.28 -5.00
C LEU A 140 -10.23 6.50 -5.73
N LYS A 141 -10.85 7.09 -6.75
CA LYS A 141 -11.85 6.39 -7.58
C LYS A 141 -11.23 5.26 -8.39
N GLN A 142 -10.02 5.47 -8.91
CA GLN A 142 -9.27 4.45 -9.65
C GLN A 142 -8.88 3.27 -8.76
N ASP A 143 -8.50 3.54 -7.51
CA ASP A 143 -8.13 2.55 -6.50
C ASP A 143 -9.35 1.91 -5.80
N GLY A 144 -10.58 2.25 -6.22
CA GLY A 144 -11.80 1.65 -5.69
C GLY A 144 -12.20 2.12 -4.29
N VAL A 145 -11.64 3.25 -3.82
CA VAL A 145 -12.00 3.86 -2.53
C VAL A 145 -13.32 4.64 -2.69
N PRO A 146 -14.40 4.29 -1.96
CA PRO A 146 -15.68 4.96 -2.09
C PRO A 146 -15.60 6.39 -1.54
N ILE A 147 -16.11 7.37 -2.27
CA ILE A 147 -16.09 8.79 -1.87
C ILE A 147 -17.53 9.22 -1.49
N PRO A 148 -17.85 9.35 -0.19
CA PRO A 148 -19.20 9.77 0.24
C PRO A 148 -19.50 11.22 -0.13
N SER A 149 -18.52 12.10 0.10
CA SER A 149 -18.54 13.50 -0.32
C SER A 149 -17.11 14.03 -0.41
N ASN A 150 -16.89 15.09 -1.19
CA ASN A 150 -15.57 15.69 -1.32
C ASN A 150 -15.08 16.24 0.02
N GLU A 151 -15.95 16.93 0.77
CA GLU A 151 -15.63 17.50 2.09
C GLU A 151 -15.24 16.42 3.12
N TYR A 152 -15.91 15.27 3.09
CA TYR A 152 -15.56 14.14 3.95
C TYR A 152 -14.14 13.64 3.66
N VAL A 153 -13.80 13.50 2.37
CA VAL A 153 -12.49 13.01 1.94
C VAL A 153 -11.37 14.00 2.26
N THR A 154 -11.56 15.31 2.02
CA THR A 154 -10.56 16.31 2.37
C THR A 154 -10.38 16.44 3.88
N THR A 155 -11.46 16.41 4.65
CA THR A 155 -11.41 16.44 6.12
C THR A 155 -10.59 15.27 6.67
N GLN A 156 -10.85 14.05 6.17
CA GLN A 156 -10.10 12.88 6.61
C GLN A 156 -8.64 12.90 6.13
N ALA A 157 -8.35 13.52 4.99
CA ALA A 157 -6.98 13.63 4.48
C ALA A 157 -6.16 14.57 5.37
N HIS A 158 -6.75 15.70 5.78
CA HIS A 158 -6.14 16.57 6.77
C HIS A 158 -5.98 15.90 8.13
N ALA A 159 -6.96 15.09 8.56
CA ALA A 159 -6.85 14.33 9.81
C ALA A 159 -5.68 13.33 9.81
N VAL A 160 -5.37 12.71 8.65
CA VAL A 160 -4.17 11.88 8.48
C VAL A 160 -2.91 12.71 8.66
N CYS A 161 -2.82 13.88 8.05
CA CYS A 161 -1.68 14.77 8.18
C CYS A 161 -1.50 15.27 9.62
N ASP A 162 -2.58 15.60 10.32
CA ASP A 162 -2.57 15.98 11.74
C ASP A 162 -2.14 14.82 12.64
N PHE A 163 -2.55 13.59 12.30
CA PHE A 163 -2.10 12.39 13.00
C PHE A 163 -0.58 12.22 12.85
N LEU A 164 -0.07 12.32 11.61
CA LEU A 164 1.35 12.17 11.30
C LEU A 164 2.22 13.27 11.93
N ALA A 165 1.68 14.48 12.06
CA ALA A 165 2.34 15.56 12.78
C ALA A 165 2.57 15.26 14.27
N ARG A 166 1.68 14.46 14.89
CA ARG A 166 1.85 14.00 16.28
C ARG A 166 2.68 12.73 16.38
N GLN A 167 2.49 11.80 15.44
CA GLN A 167 3.13 10.49 15.42
C GLN A 167 3.43 10.10 13.97
N PRO A 168 4.70 10.14 13.53
CA PRO A 168 5.08 9.84 12.15
C PRO A 168 5.13 8.32 11.87
N ASP A 169 4.01 7.65 12.12
CA ASP A 169 3.80 6.22 11.85
C ASP A 169 2.61 6.06 10.89
N LEU A 170 2.90 5.74 9.63
CA LEU A 170 1.87 5.51 8.61
C LEU A 170 0.98 4.32 8.96
N ALA A 171 1.52 3.23 9.51
CA ALA A 171 0.71 2.06 9.83
C ALA A 171 -0.31 2.36 10.94
N ALA A 172 0.06 3.22 11.89
CA ALA A 172 -0.89 3.75 12.86
C ALA A 172 -1.90 4.72 12.23
N ALA A 173 -1.49 5.57 11.28
CA ALA A 173 -2.39 6.46 10.54
C ALA A 173 -3.42 5.68 9.70
N VAL A 174 -3.02 4.61 9.03
CA VAL A 174 -3.93 3.71 8.28
C VAL A 174 -4.96 3.08 9.22
N ARG A 175 -4.53 2.58 10.38
CA ARG A 175 -5.46 2.05 11.40
C ARG A 175 -6.39 3.12 11.93
N PHE A 176 -5.90 4.35 12.12
CA PHE A 176 -6.73 5.49 12.51
C PHE A 176 -7.82 5.77 11.46
N VAL A 177 -7.47 5.79 10.17
CA VAL A 177 -8.44 5.96 9.07
C VAL A 177 -9.44 4.81 9.07
N GLN A 178 -8.98 3.56 9.17
CA GLN A 178 -9.85 2.39 9.18
C GLN A 178 -10.85 2.40 10.34
N GLN A 179 -10.46 2.91 11.51
CA GLN A 179 -11.33 2.98 12.69
C GLN A 179 -12.28 4.19 12.67
N SER A 180 -11.94 5.23 11.93
CA SER A 180 -12.68 6.51 11.88
C SER A 180 -13.50 6.70 10.61
N THR A 181 -13.42 5.77 9.65
CA THR A 181 -14.09 5.85 8.35
C THR A 181 -14.88 4.59 8.02
N VAL A 182 -15.64 4.64 6.94
CA VAL A 182 -16.35 3.49 6.35
C VAL A 182 -15.45 2.58 5.50
N TRP A 183 -14.17 2.93 5.35
CA TRP A 183 -13.25 2.23 4.47
C TRP A 183 -12.68 0.97 5.12
N ASP A 184 -12.48 -0.06 4.32
CA ASP A 184 -11.77 -1.26 4.76
C ASP A 184 -10.26 -1.00 4.90
N ALA A 185 -9.50 -2.05 5.28
CA ALA A 185 -8.06 -1.92 5.53
C ALA A 185 -7.28 -1.49 4.28
N ASP A 186 -7.64 -2.02 3.12
CA ASP A 186 -6.95 -1.77 1.85
C ASP A 186 -7.27 -0.37 1.35
N GLN A 187 -8.56 -0.02 1.35
CA GLN A 187 -9.04 1.33 1.02
C GLN A 187 -8.44 2.40 1.94
N SER A 188 -8.32 2.11 3.23
CA SER A 188 -7.70 3.02 4.20
C SER A 188 -6.20 3.21 3.92
N ALA A 189 -5.52 2.18 3.44
CA ALA A 189 -4.11 2.27 3.05
C ALA A 189 -3.93 3.13 1.80
N HIS A 190 -4.72 2.88 0.74
CA HIS A 190 -4.74 3.68 -0.48
C HIS A 190 -5.06 5.15 -0.18
N PHE A 191 -6.07 5.39 0.67
CA PHE A 191 -6.44 6.73 1.09
C PHE A 191 -5.33 7.45 1.86
N ALA A 192 -4.76 6.81 2.89
CA ALA A 192 -3.72 7.43 3.71
C ALA A 192 -2.46 7.73 2.89
N ALA A 193 -2.06 6.82 1.99
CA ALA A 193 -0.92 7.04 1.10
C ALA A 193 -1.18 8.24 0.15
N GLY A 194 -2.35 8.29 -0.48
CA GLY A 194 -2.72 9.40 -1.36
C GLY A 194 -2.84 10.74 -0.61
N ALA A 195 -3.34 10.72 0.63
CA ALA A 195 -3.42 11.90 1.49
C ALA A 195 -2.04 12.45 1.84
N VAL A 196 -1.07 11.57 2.13
CA VAL A 196 0.31 12.00 2.41
C VAL A 196 0.95 12.63 1.18
N VAL A 197 0.85 11.99 0.00
CA VAL A 197 1.43 12.52 -1.23
C VAL A 197 0.79 13.86 -1.63
N SER A 198 -0.51 14.02 -1.37
CA SER A 198 -1.29 15.18 -1.84
C SER A 198 -1.26 16.37 -0.86
N TYR A 199 -1.37 16.13 0.45
CA TYR A 199 -1.56 17.20 1.45
C TYR A 199 -0.42 17.34 2.47
N CYS A 200 0.39 16.30 2.68
CA CYS A 200 1.50 16.38 3.62
C CYS A 200 2.76 15.61 3.16
N PRO A 201 3.36 16.03 2.03
CA PRO A 201 4.50 15.34 1.42
C PRO A 201 5.74 15.29 2.34
N GLN A 202 5.83 16.15 3.35
CA GLN A 202 6.88 16.10 4.37
C GLN A 202 6.92 14.76 5.14
N TYR A 203 5.82 14.00 5.14
CA TYR A 203 5.72 12.69 5.79
C TYR A 203 5.80 11.52 4.79
N GLU A 204 6.11 11.76 3.52
CA GLU A 204 6.23 10.72 2.51
C GLU A 204 7.33 9.69 2.87
N THR A 205 8.38 10.10 3.59
CA THR A 205 9.39 9.18 4.13
C THR A 205 8.83 8.22 5.18
N ALA A 206 7.79 8.59 5.92
CA ALA A 206 7.07 7.68 6.83
C ALA A 206 6.16 6.69 6.07
N THR A 207 5.89 6.93 4.78
CA THR A 207 5.16 6.03 3.87
C THR A 207 6.06 5.05 3.12
N ALA A 208 7.38 5.22 3.27
CA ALA A 208 8.38 4.32 2.70
C ALA A 208 8.38 2.86 3.23
N PRO A 209 7.78 2.45 4.38
CA PRO A 209 7.89 1.06 4.80
C PRO A 209 7.05 0.09 3.96
N MET A 210 6.39 0.56 2.89
CA MET A 210 5.80 -0.30 1.85
C MET A 210 6.76 -0.54 0.66
N ARG A 211 8.07 -0.27 0.80
CA ARG A 211 9.13 -0.66 -0.14
C ARG A 211 10.04 -1.86 0.22
N PRO A 212 9.86 -2.65 1.29
CA PRO A 212 10.76 -3.78 1.52
C PRO A 212 10.62 -4.86 0.42
N GLY A 213 9.45 -4.97 -0.21
CA GLY A 213 9.25 -5.86 -1.37
C GLY A 213 9.91 -5.36 -2.66
N LEU A 214 10.04 -4.03 -2.82
CA LEU A 214 10.58 -3.42 -4.03
C LEU A 214 12.11 -3.52 -4.08
N GLU A 215 12.79 -3.30 -2.95
CA GLU A 215 14.25 -3.46 -2.87
C GLU A 215 14.67 -4.94 -3.03
N ASN A 216 13.87 -5.85 -2.47
CA ASN A 216 14.08 -7.29 -2.65
C ASN A 216 13.87 -7.71 -4.10
N THR A 217 12.83 -7.23 -4.78
CA THR A 217 12.62 -7.53 -6.21
C THR A 217 13.69 -6.91 -7.11
N LEU A 218 14.20 -5.72 -6.79
CA LEU A 218 15.33 -5.12 -7.51
C LEU A 218 16.62 -5.93 -7.29
N SER A 219 16.86 -6.40 -6.06
CA SER A 219 18.01 -7.24 -5.73
C SER A 219 17.92 -8.62 -6.41
N ASP A 220 16.73 -9.24 -6.43
CA ASP A 220 16.47 -10.51 -7.11
C ASP A 220 16.64 -10.38 -8.63
N LEU A 221 16.18 -9.28 -9.23
CA LEU A 221 16.40 -9.02 -10.66
C LEU A 221 17.90 -8.89 -11.00
N GLN A 222 18.68 -8.22 -10.16
CA GLN A 222 20.13 -8.14 -10.34
C GLN A 222 20.82 -9.50 -10.15
N ALA A 223 20.33 -10.34 -9.23
CA ALA A 223 20.83 -11.70 -9.05
C ALA A 223 20.57 -12.57 -10.28
N ILE A 224 19.35 -12.54 -10.83
CA ILE A 224 18.98 -13.25 -12.06
C ILE A 224 19.83 -12.79 -13.25
N GLN A 225 20.10 -11.50 -13.37
CA GLN A 225 20.92 -10.96 -14.45
C GLN A 225 22.38 -11.45 -14.38
N ARG A 226 22.93 -11.56 -13.17
CA ARG A 226 24.28 -12.11 -12.95
C ARG A 226 24.34 -13.61 -13.25
N ASP A 227 23.30 -14.35 -12.88
CA ASP A 227 23.20 -15.79 -13.14
C ASP A 227 23.13 -16.08 -14.64
N MET A 228 22.34 -15.30 -15.39
CA MET A 228 22.28 -15.37 -16.85
C MET A 228 23.63 -15.12 -17.54
N GLN A 229 24.45 -14.20 -17.00
CA GLN A 229 25.80 -13.95 -17.51
C GLN A 229 26.74 -15.11 -17.20
N GLY A 230 26.61 -15.72 -16.02
CA GLY A 230 27.35 -16.93 -15.64
C GLY A 230 27.06 -18.10 -16.57
N ILE A 231 25.77 -18.39 -16.81
CA ILE A 231 25.34 -19.48 -17.71
C ILE A 231 25.85 -19.25 -19.15
N GLN A 232 25.87 -18.01 -19.64
CA GLN A 232 26.44 -17.71 -20.96
C GLN A 232 27.95 -17.97 -21.01
N GLY A 233 28.68 -17.65 -19.94
CA GLY A 233 30.09 -17.97 -19.80
C GLY A 233 30.32 -19.49 -19.78
N ASP A 234 29.53 -20.23 -19.02
CA ASP A 234 29.62 -21.69 -18.93
C ASP A 234 29.33 -22.36 -20.29
N LEU A 235 28.32 -21.89 -21.02
CA LEU A 235 27.99 -22.38 -22.35
C LEU A 235 29.11 -22.11 -23.37
N GLN A 236 29.78 -20.97 -23.27
CA GLN A 236 30.97 -20.67 -24.09
C GLN A 236 32.14 -21.58 -23.73
N GLY A 237 32.39 -21.77 -22.43
CA GLY A 237 33.44 -22.68 -21.95
C GLY A 237 33.24 -24.12 -22.41
N ILE A 238 32.00 -24.62 -22.37
CA ILE A 238 31.66 -25.96 -22.89
C ILE A 238 31.87 -26.02 -24.41
N ARG A 239 31.47 -24.99 -25.15
CA ARG A 239 31.66 -24.94 -26.61
C ARG A 239 33.14 -24.96 -27.00
N ASP A 240 33.98 -24.29 -26.22
CA ASP A 240 35.42 -24.22 -26.48
C ASP A 240 36.17 -25.49 -26.02
N HIS A 241 35.61 -26.22 -25.05
CA HIS A 241 36.16 -27.50 -24.55
C HIS A 241 35.61 -28.75 -25.25
N LEU A 242 34.64 -28.59 -26.15
CA LEU A 242 34.18 -29.68 -27.01
C LEU A 242 35.24 -29.90 -28.11
N PRO A 243 35.94 -31.06 -28.14
CA PRO A 243 36.84 -31.37 -29.24
C PRO A 243 36.04 -31.42 -30.53
N ALA A 244 36.56 -30.80 -31.59
CA ALA A 244 35.97 -30.89 -32.92
C ALA A 244 35.85 -32.38 -33.28
N LEU A 245 34.62 -32.89 -33.33
CA LEU A 245 34.36 -34.23 -33.81
C LEU A 245 34.84 -34.30 -35.26
N PRO A 246 35.80 -35.20 -35.60
CA PRO A 246 36.20 -35.37 -36.99
C PRO A 246 34.98 -35.87 -37.77
N GLY A 247 34.54 -35.04 -38.71
CA GLY A 247 33.50 -35.41 -39.66
C GLY A 247 34.09 -36.37 -40.70
N ASP A 248 33.46 -37.53 -40.82
CA ASP A 248 33.50 -38.39 -42.01
C ASP A 248 32.58 -37.82 -43.11
#